data_AF-A0A2K3M9M1-F1
#
_entry.id   AF-A0A2K3M9M1-F1
#
_cell.length_a   1.000
_cell.length_b   1.000
_cell.length_c   1.000
_cell.angle_alpha   90.00
_cell.angle_beta   90.00
_cell.angle_gamma   90.00
#
_symmetry.space_group_name_H-M   'P 1'
#
loop_
_entity.id
_entity.type
_entity.pdbx_description
1 polymer ?
#
loop_
_entity_poly.entity_id
_entity_poly.type
_entity_poly.pdbx_seq_one_letter_code
_entity_poly.pdbx_strand_id
1 'polypeptide(L)'
;METRQELENLDQKAKSLSEFFYSYCKMKGDQSYTNVVRSVRDYLEKRISYKLVFQNLKLWDVEDFERKDDYHMIILNYRGYIIQRFTVNAGLSSIIVSNSLNDVNIGKTYPNMDAFSAFVFALNPHTTSKCMGRISMAQETQ
;
A
#
# COMPACT_ATOMS: atom_id res chain seq x y z
N MET A 1 -41.39 7.38 -11.16
CA MET A 1 -40.04 7.63 -11.73
C MET A 1 -38.99 7.52 -10.63
N GLU A 2 -39.24 8.08 -9.45
CA GLU A 2 -38.38 7.96 -8.24
C GLU A 2 -38.08 6.51 -7.82
N THR A 3 -39.10 5.65 -7.73
CA THR A 3 -38.95 4.25 -7.31
C THR A 3 -38.04 3.40 -8.21
N ARG A 4 -37.96 3.75 -9.50
CA ARG A 4 -37.08 3.07 -10.48
C ARG A 4 -35.63 3.49 -10.27
N GLN A 5 -35.40 4.78 -10.01
CA GLN A 5 -34.09 5.31 -9.68
C GLN A 5 -33.56 4.77 -8.35
N GLU A 6 -34.43 4.60 -7.36
CA GLU A 6 -34.10 3.98 -6.07
C GLU A 6 -33.69 2.52 -6.22
N LEU A 7 -34.41 1.77 -7.05
CA LEU A 7 -34.10 0.37 -7.33
C LEU A 7 -32.76 0.22 -8.05
N GLU A 8 -32.49 1.06 -9.05
CA GLU A 8 -31.21 1.10 -9.77
C GLU A 8 -30.05 1.46 -8.81
N ASN A 9 -30.27 2.41 -7.90
CA ASN A 9 -29.28 2.74 -6.86
C ASN A 9 -29.03 1.57 -5.90
N LEU A 10 -30.08 0.83 -5.52
CA LEU A 10 -29.94 -0.32 -4.62
C LEU A 10 -29.19 -1.47 -5.29
N ASP A 11 -29.51 -1.76 -6.55
CA ASP A 11 -28.81 -2.77 -7.35
C ASP A 11 -27.32 -2.42 -7.51
N GLN A 12 -27.01 -1.15 -7.78
CA GLN A 12 -25.62 -0.69 -7.85
C GLN A 12 -24.88 -0.86 -6.53
N LYS A 13 -25.51 -0.53 -5.40
CA LYS A 13 -24.93 -0.75 -4.06
C LYS A 13 -24.69 -2.24 -3.78
N ALA A 14 -25.63 -3.11 -4.17
CA ALA A 14 -25.48 -4.55 -4.02
C ALA A 14 -24.31 -5.10 -4.83
N LYS A 15 -24.14 -4.65 -6.08
CA LYS A 15 -23.00 -5.01 -6.94
C LYS A 15 -21.67 -4.57 -6.32
N SER A 16 -21.55 -3.31 -5.92
CA SER A 16 -20.33 -2.80 -5.29
C SER A 16 -19.98 -3.54 -3.99
N LEU A 17 -21.00 -3.91 -3.20
CA LEU A 17 -20.79 -4.69 -1.99
C LEU A 17 -20.29 -6.11 -2.30
N SER A 18 -20.85 -6.76 -3.33
CA SER A 18 -20.40 -8.07 -3.79
C SER A 18 -18.96 -8.05 -4.29
N GLU A 19 -18.59 -7.04 -5.08
CA GLU A 19 -17.21 -6.83 -5.55
C GLU A 19 -16.25 -6.62 -4.37
N PHE A 20 -16.67 -5.84 -3.36
CA PHE A 20 -15.87 -5.64 -2.16
C PHE A 20 -15.58 -6.96 -1.44
N PHE A 21 -16.61 -7.79 -1.24
CA PHE A 21 -16.44 -9.09 -0.58
C PHE A 21 -15.53 -10.04 -1.36
N TYR A 22 -15.66 -10.07 -2.68
CA TYR A 22 -14.82 -10.89 -3.53
C TYR A 22 -13.36 -10.44 -3.51
N SER A 23 -13.11 -9.16 -3.77
CA SER A 23 -11.76 -8.62 -3.94
C SER A 23 -11.00 -8.50 -2.62
N TYR A 24 -11.66 -8.04 -1.56
CA TYR A 24 -10.96 -7.66 -0.32
C TYR A 24 -11.11 -8.68 0.80
N CYS A 25 -12.27 -9.32 0.92
CA CYS A 25 -12.49 -10.37 1.91
C CYS A 25 -12.15 -11.76 1.37
N LYS A 26 -11.81 -11.88 0.07
CA LYS A 26 -11.54 -13.15 -0.64
C LYS A 26 -12.68 -14.17 -0.49
N MET A 27 -13.91 -13.66 -0.34
CA MET A 27 -15.09 -14.52 -0.26
C MET A 27 -15.35 -15.16 -1.61
N LYS A 28 -15.56 -16.47 -1.62
CA LYS A 28 -15.92 -17.26 -2.80
C LYS A 28 -17.19 -18.04 -2.52
N GLY A 29 -18.04 -18.12 -3.54
CA GLY A 29 -19.30 -18.84 -3.47
C GLY A 29 -20.27 -18.22 -2.47
N ASP A 30 -21.35 -18.94 -2.21
CA ASP A 30 -22.33 -18.54 -1.21
C ASP A 30 -21.81 -18.86 0.19
N GLN A 31 -21.86 -17.88 1.10
CA GLN A 31 -21.34 -18.02 2.46
C GLN A 31 -22.43 -17.72 3.49
N SER A 32 -22.39 -18.46 4.60
CA SER A 32 -23.26 -18.13 5.73
C SER A 32 -23.00 -16.71 6.22
N TYR A 33 -24.07 -16.03 6.66
CA TYR A 33 -23.98 -14.68 7.22
C TYR A 33 -22.89 -14.54 8.30
N THR A 34 -22.74 -15.55 9.15
CA THR A 34 -21.71 -15.59 10.21
C THR A 34 -20.28 -15.57 9.65
N ASN A 35 -20.03 -16.28 8.55
CA ASN A 35 -18.74 -16.26 7.86
C ASN A 35 -18.50 -14.91 7.19
N VAL A 36 -19.55 -14.33 6.61
CA VAL A 36 -19.48 -12.99 6.00
C VAL A 36 -19.05 -11.95 7.02
N VAL A 37 -19.74 -11.88 8.17
CA VAL A 37 -19.43 -10.92 9.24
C VAL A 37 -18.01 -11.09 9.76
N ARG A 38 -17.54 -12.34 9.93
CA ARG A 38 -16.19 -12.62 10.40
C ARG A 38 -15.13 -12.13 9.42
N SER A 39 -15.22 -12.47 8.13
CA SER A 39 -14.21 -12.06 7.16
C SER A 39 -14.20 -10.55 6.92
N VAL A 40 -15.36 -9.87 7.03
CA VAL A 40 -15.41 -8.40 7.00
C VAL A 40 -14.69 -7.81 8.20
N ARG A 41 -14.92 -8.35 9.41
CA ARG A 41 -14.19 -7.93 10.62
C ARG A 41 -12.68 -8.12 10.45
N ASP A 42 -12.24 -9.30 10.02
CA ASP A 42 -10.82 -9.61 9.82
C ASP A 42 -10.18 -8.64 8.80
N TYR A 43 -10.90 -8.31 7.72
CA TYR A 43 -10.45 -7.32 6.75
C TYR A 43 -10.34 -5.92 7.36
N LEU A 44 -11.36 -5.48 8.12
CA LEU A 44 -11.37 -4.15 8.74
C LEU A 44 -10.25 -4.00 9.77
N GLU A 45 -10.00 -5.01 10.59
CA GLU A 45 -8.89 -5.04 11.56
C GLU A 45 -7.54 -4.94 10.83
N LYS A 46 -7.33 -5.73 9.76
CA LYS A 46 -6.13 -5.63 8.92
C LYS A 46 -5.98 -4.25 8.28
N ARG A 47 -7.08 -3.66 7.78
CA ARG A 47 -7.08 -2.33 7.15
C ARG A 47 -6.77 -1.22 8.16
N ILE A 48 -7.30 -1.31 9.38
CA ILE A 48 -7.02 -0.36 10.46
C ILE A 48 -5.54 -0.44 10.84
N SER A 49 -5.01 -1.65 11.03
CA SER A 49 -3.59 -1.87 11.31
C SER A 49 -2.70 -1.33 10.18
N TYR A 50 -3.04 -1.58 8.92
CA TYR A 50 -2.34 -1.00 7.76
C TYR A 50 -2.41 0.53 7.77
N LYS A 51 -3.58 1.12 8.04
CA LYS A 51 -3.74 2.57 8.12
C LYS A 51 -2.89 3.16 9.24
N LEU A 52 -2.85 2.53 10.41
CA LEU A 52 -1.99 2.92 11.53
C LEU A 52 -0.52 2.81 11.17
N VAL A 53 -0.08 1.73 10.54
CA VAL A 53 1.29 1.59 10.03
C VAL A 53 1.58 2.69 9.03
N PHE A 54 0.71 2.93 8.04
CA PHE A 54 0.89 3.99 7.05
C PHE A 54 0.91 5.39 7.66
N GLN A 55 0.05 5.67 8.64
CA GLN A 55 0.03 6.94 9.38
C GLN A 55 1.29 7.10 10.23
N ASN A 56 1.82 6.03 10.82
CA ASN A 56 3.12 6.05 11.50
C ASN A 56 4.29 6.16 10.51
N LEU A 57 4.13 5.62 9.29
CA LEU A 57 5.10 5.76 8.20
C LEU A 57 5.04 7.12 7.53
N LYS A 58 4.00 7.96 7.72
CA LYS A 58 4.00 9.38 7.29
C LYS A 58 5.02 10.26 8.04
N LEU A 59 5.89 9.66 8.86
CA LEU A 59 6.96 10.32 9.58
C LEU A 59 8.31 10.05 8.90
N TRP A 60 8.30 10.09 7.56
CA TRP A 60 9.51 10.02 6.78
C TRP A 60 10.12 11.41 6.63
N ASP A 61 11.44 11.46 6.71
CA ASP A 61 12.23 12.62 6.31
C ASP A 61 12.86 12.34 4.95
N VAL A 62 13.02 13.39 4.13
CA VAL A 62 13.83 13.28 2.91
C VAL A 62 15.28 13.25 3.34
N GLU A 63 15.92 12.10 3.19
CA GLU A 63 17.32 11.91 3.55
C GLU A 63 18.25 12.42 2.45
N ASP A 64 17.86 12.19 1.19
CA ASP A 64 18.64 12.65 0.04
C ASP A 64 17.77 12.79 -1.21
N PHE A 65 18.23 13.62 -2.14
CA PHE A 65 17.63 13.84 -3.45
C PHE A 65 18.72 14.06 -4.50
N GLU A 66 18.68 13.26 -5.57
CA GLU A 66 19.60 13.39 -6.70
C GLU A 66 18.82 13.60 -7.99
N ARG A 67 19.28 14.55 -8.81
CA ARG A 67 18.77 14.78 -10.16
C ARG A 67 19.93 14.67 -11.15
N LYS A 68 19.78 13.75 -12.11
CA LYS A 68 20.62 13.65 -13.31
C LYS A 68 19.73 13.70 -14.55
N ASP A 69 20.35 13.84 -15.72
CA ASP A 69 19.61 14.01 -16.98
C ASP A 69 18.66 12.84 -17.27
N ASP A 70 19.09 11.61 -16.95
CA ASP A 70 18.34 10.39 -17.30
C ASP A 70 17.55 9.77 -16.13
N TYR A 71 17.76 10.24 -14.89
CA TYR A 71 17.01 9.77 -13.73
C TYR A 71 16.95 10.78 -12.59
N HIS A 72 15.87 10.66 -11.80
CA HIS A 72 15.70 11.33 -10.52
C HIS A 72 15.65 10.29 -9.42
N MET A 73 16.31 10.57 -8.30
CA MET A 73 16.31 9.69 -7.14
C MET A 73 15.85 10.46 -5.90
N ILE A 74 14.99 9.83 -5.11
CA ILE A 74 14.58 10.32 -3.79
C ILE A 74 14.85 9.21 -2.78
N ILE A 75 15.50 9.55 -1.67
CA ILE A 75 15.72 8.66 -0.54
C ILE A 75 14.89 9.15 0.64
N LEU A 76 13.99 8.29 1.11
CA LEU A 76 13.13 8.55 2.25
C LEU A 76 13.58 7.69 3.45
N ASN A 77 13.76 8.35 4.59
CA ASN A 77 14.12 7.71 5.84
C ASN A 77 12.91 7.70 6.79
N TYR A 78 12.42 6.51 7.10
CA TYR A 78 11.28 6.31 7.99
C TYR A 78 11.78 6.10 9.41
N ARG A 79 12.09 7.21 10.10
CA ARG A 79 12.52 7.25 11.50
C ARG A 79 13.72 6.35 11.84
N GLY A 80 14.59 6.11 10.86
CA GLY A 80 15.74 5.23 10.99
C GLY A 80 15.41 3.73 10.96
N TYR A 81 14.17 3.34 10.68
CA TYR A 81 13.77 1.93 10.56
C TYR A 81 13.86 1.42 9.13
N ILE A 82 13.50 2.26 8.16
CA ILE A 82 13.45 1.90 6.73
C ILE A 82 14.10 3.02 5.94
N ILE A 83 14.99 2.66 5.03
CA ILE A 83 15.45 3.53 3.95
C ILE A 83 14.78 3.06 2.66
N GLN A 84 13.91 3.89 2.09
CA GLN A 84 13.25 3.62 0.82
C GLN A 84 13.85 4.49 -0.26
N ARG A 85 14.29 3.87 -1.35
CA ARG A 85 14.81 4.56 -2.52
C ARG A 85 13.80 4.47 -3.66
N PHE A 86 13.44 5.64 -4.18
CA PHE A 86 12.70 5.78 -5.43
C PHE A 86 13.64 6.26 -6.51
N THR A 87 13.75 5.51 -7.59
CA THR A 87 14.48 5.92 -8.79
C THR A 87 13.50 6.04 -9.94
N VAL A 88 13.25 7.26 -10.38
CA VAL A 88 12.44 7.58 -11.56
C VAL A 88 13.39 7.63 -12.75
N ASN A 89 13.23 6.70 -13.69
CA ASN A 89 13.95 6.71 -14.94
C ASN A 89 13.13 7.52 -15.97
N ALA A 90 13.62 8.71 -16.30
CA ALA A 90 12.95 9.63 -17.21
C ALA A 90 12.91 9.09 -18.64
N GLY A 91 13.95 8.37 -19.07
CA GLY A 91 14.02 7.78 -20.41
C GLY A 91 13.09 6.58 -20.63
N LEU A 92 12.78 5.81 -19.59
CA LEU A 92 11.99 4.57 -19.67
C LEU A 92 10.59 4.68 -19.06
N SER A 93 10.16 5.86 -18.61
CA SER A 93 8.87 6.08 -17.91
C SER A 93 8.59 5.01 -16.85
N SER A 94 9.59 4.75 -16.01
CA SER A 94 9.50 3.70 -14.98
C SER A 94 10.03 4.18 -13.65
N ILE A 95 9.45 3.64 -12.58
CA ILE A 95 9.86 3.89 -11.21
C ILE A 95 10.37 2.57 -10.64
N ILE A 96 11.56 2.60 -10.09
CA ILE A 96 12.16 1.49 -9.35
C ILE A 96 12.12 1.85 -7.87
N VAL A 97 11.55 0.96 -7.07
CA VAL A 97 11.48 1.12 -5.61
C VAL A 97 12.25 0.00 -4.95
N SER A 98 13.16 0.35 -4.05
CA SER A 98 13.86 -0.59 -3.18
C SER A 98 13.78 -0.14 -1.72
N ASN A 99 13.67 -1.12 -0.82
CA ASN A 99 13.59 -0.89 0.62
C ASN A 99 14.79 -1.54 1.30
N SER A 100 15.40 -0.84 2.25
CA SER A 100 16.39 -1.39 3.18
C SER A 100 15.86 -1.25 4.60
N LEU A 101 15.95 -2.31 5.39
CA LEU A 101 15.52 -2.31 6.79
C LEU A 101 16.73 -2.18 7.70
N ASN A 102 16.57 -1.41 8.77
CA ASN A 102 17.54 -1.31 9.85
C ASN A 102 17.14 -2.27 10.99
N ASP A 103 17.66 -3.49 10.93
CA ASP A 103 17.43 -4.54 11.91
C ASP A 103 17.79 -4.11 13.34
N VAL A 104 18.90 -3.39 13.50
CA VAL A 104 19.37 -2.89 14.80
C VAL A 104 18.37 -1.93 15.42
N ASN A 105 17.90 -0.93 14.68
CA ASN A 105 16.96 0.07 15.21
C ASN A 105 15.58 -0.53 15.48
N ILE A 106 15.11 -1.43 14.61
CA ILE A 106 13.85 -2.14 14.80
C ILE A 106 13.92 -3.01 16.05
N GLY A 107 14.98 -3.82 16.21
CA GLY A 107 15.18 -4.70 17.36
C GLY A 107 15.31 -3.95 18.68
N LYS A 108 16.02 -2.80 18.70
CA LYS A 108 16.12 -1.94 19.89
C LYS A 108 14.78 -1.32 20.30
N THR A 109 13.96 -0.94 19.32
CA THR A 109 12.67 -0.28 19.57
C THR A 109 11.60 -1.27 20.01
N TYR A 110 11.64 -2.49 19.47
CA TYR A 110 10.64 -3.53 19.70
C TYR A 110 11.29 -4.85 20.19
N PRO A 111 11.98 -4.85 21.36
CA PRO A 111 12.82 -5.97 21.79
C PRO A 111 12.05 -7.24 22.17
N ASN A 112 10.74 -7.12 22.47
CA ASN A 112 9.89 -8.22 22.93
C ASN A 112 8.92 -8.72 21.86
N MET A 113 9.17 -8.40 20.60
CA MET A 113 8.34 -8.81 19.47
C MET A 113 9.23 -9.30 18.34
N ASP A 114 8.70 -10.18 17.49
CA ASP A 114 9.31 -10.52 16.21
C ASP A 114 9.08 -9.39 15.18
N ALA A 115 9.48 -8.18 15.56
CA ALA A 115 9.19 -6.97 14.80
C ALA A 115 9.95 -6.95 13.47
N PHE A 116 11.19 -7.44 13.44
CA PHE A 116 11.96 -7.48 12.20
C PHE A 116 11.27 -8.34 11.13
N SER A 117 10.79 -9.54 11.49
CA SER A 117 10.04 -10.40 10.57
C SER A 117 8.73 -9.76 10.13
N ALA A 118 8.04 -9.03 11.00
CA ALA A 118 6.84 -8.27 10.64
C ALA A 118 7.14 -7.16 9.62
N PHE A 119 8.25 -6.44 9.77
CA PHE A 119 8.70 -5.43 8.81
C PHE A 119 9.10 -6.06 7.46
N VAL A 120 9.85 -7.16 7.48
CA VAL A 120 10.21 -7.93 6.27
C VAL A 120 8.95 -8.39 5.54
N PHE A 121 7.98 -8.94 6.26
CA PHE A 121 6.71 -9.39 5.70
C PHE A 121 5.90 -8.25 5.06
N ALA A 122 5.80 -7.11 5.75
CA ALA A 122 5.00 -5.99 5.27
C ALA A 122 5.62 -5.24 4.07
N LEU A 123 6.95 -5.17 4.00
CA LEU A 123 7.68 -4.29 3.09
C LEU A 123 8.46 -5.02 1.99
N ASN A 124 8.60 -6.34 2.12
CA ASN A 124 9.30 -7.22 1.20
C ASN A 124 10.62 -6.61 0.65
N PRO A 125 11.58 -6.26 1.53
CA PRO A 125 12.78 -5.50 1.16
C PRO A 125 13.69 -6.24 0.17
N HIS A 126 13.56 -7.55 0.08
CA HIS A 126 14.32 -8.39 -0.85
C HIS A 126 13.81 -8.30 -2.29
N THR A 127 12.67 -7.66 -2.51
CA THR A 127 12.14 -7.43 -3.85
C THR A 127 12.29 -5.97 -4.24
N THR A 128 13.02 -5.73 -5.31
CA THR A 128 12.93 -4.45 -6.01
C THR A 128 11.68 -4.48 -6.87
N SER A 129 10.79 -3.51 -6.68
CA SER A 129 9.58 -3.40 -7.50
C SER A 129 9.83 -2.39 -8.62
N LYS A 130 9.51 -2.79 -9.86
CA LYS A 130 9.51 -1.89 -11.01
C LYS A 130 8.06 -1.60 -11.38
N CYS A 131 7.66 -0.34 -11.22
CA CYS A 131 6.39 0.16 -11.70
C CYS A 131 6.61 0.76 -13.09
N MET A 132 6.01 0.16 -14.12
CA MET A 132 5.97 0.74 -15.46
C MET A 132 4.68 1.56 -15.56
N GLY A 133 4.81 2.88 -15.71
CA GLY A 133 3.67 3.75 -15.87
C GLY A 133 3.09 3.64 -17.28
N ARG A 134 1.76 3.61 -17.40
CA ARG A 134 1.04 3.91 -18.65
C ARG A 134 0.90 5.42 -18.91
N ILE A 135 1.38 6.26 -17.99
CA ILE A 135 1.10 7.69 -17.96
C ILE A 135 2.44 8.42 -18.09
N SER A 136 2.58 9.16 -19.19
CA SER A 136 3.68 10.09 -19.39
C SER A 136 3.55 11.22 -18.37
N MET A 137 4.60 11.44 -17.57
CA MET A 137 4.68 12.55 -16.60
C MET A 137 4.63 13.94 -17.27
N ALA A 138 4.66 14.02 -18.61
CA ALA A 138 4.56 15.27 -19.37
C ALA A 138 3.20 16.00 -19.20
N GLN A 139 2.15 15.32 -18.71
CA GLN A 139 0.82 15.91 -18.59
C GLN A 139 0.49 16.55 -17.23
N GLU A 140 1.32 16.36 -16.20
CA GLU A 140 1.02 16.87 -14.85
C GLU A 140 1.61 18.27 -14.57
N THR A 141 2.35 18.87 -15.52
CA THR A 141 2.99 20.19 -15.35
C THR A 141 2.51 21.27 -16.33
N GLN A 142 1.33 21.10 -16.93
CA GLN A 142 0.65 22.15 -17.71
C GLN A 142 -0.56 22.72 -16.98
#